data_AF-A0A523D3H8-F1
#
_entry.id   AF-A0A523D3H8-F1
#
_cell.length_a   1.000
_cell.length_b   1.000
_cell.length_c   1.000
_cell.angle_alpha   90.00
_cell.angle_beta   90.00
_cell.angle_gamma   90.00
#
_symmetry.space_group_name_H-M   'P 1'
#
loop_
_entity.id
_entity.type
_entity.pdbx_description
1 polymer ?
#
loop_
_entity_poly.entity_id
_entity_poly.type
_entity_poly.pdbx_seq_one_letter_code
_entity_poly.pdbx_strand_id
1 'polypeptide(L)'
;MSAARPITDTERNWYYSALILTGSIILFGAVYAIEMNQGRWNDHLRLVYQPSETVMRLFGVSHVLIATLYLLTSRRMRSLRSSLVLASTTALGVAVCFSFAGLGGISPRLASTAFFLYFIVHDFRDQVYFYFEHHDAPEQLNRDVVPRLLFWMPLCVVLTAFSLVALATAAGVPGTAEFHGMLASFPAGVSGGLGVLLLATAASLLRLQSLWRRSGEGALSGHLRRHRPIYTVFAGSLLLVLVGGFLTRHNHVIVILHVTAWYVFFLRRLRRNPPPSPPPRRLSWQWLRTTPAGFNVLHLGTLLVLVTAAAVWVYGFRSDPDLIPLWVALDVKNFQYWTLMHVTMSFYSR
;
A
#
# COMPACT_ATOMS: atom_id res chain seq x y z
N MET A 1 28.93 6.08 -25.83
CA MET A 1 28.21 6.28 -24.55
C MET A 1 26.81 6.77 -24.88
N SER A 2 25.75 6.01 -24.57
CA SER A 2 24.37 6.50 -24.80
C SER A 2 24.04 7.57 -23.77
N ALA A 3 23.52 8.72 -24.20
CA ALA A 3 23.04 9.76 -23.28
C ALA A 3 22.07 9.17 -22.24
N ALA A 4 22.19 9.64 -20.99
CA ALA A 4 21.30 9.21 -19.91
C ALA A 4 19.85 9.55 -20.30
N ARG A 5 18.96 8.56 -20.21
CA ARG A 5 17.53 8.79 -20.47
C ARG A 5 16.95 9.70 -19.38
N PRO A 6 16.12 10.69 -19.75
CA PRO A 6 15.49 11.57 -18.78
C PRO A 6 14.57 10.79 -17.84
N ILE A 7 14.45 11.26 -16.59
CA ILE A 7 13.55 10.70 -15.58
C ILE A 7 12.10 10.98 -16.00
N THR A 8 11.27 9.93 -16.05
CA THR A 8 9.86 10.06 -16.42
C THR A 8 9.00 10.54 -15.25
N ASP A 9 7.70 10.73 -15.50
CA ASP A 9 6.78 11.22 -14.48
C ASP A 9 6.46 10.21 -13.39
N THR A 10 6.38 8.94 -13.77
CA THR A 10 6.21 7.78 -12.88
C THR A 10 7.39 7.69 -11.92
N GLU A 11 8.63 7.72 -12.44
CA GLU A 11 9.85 7.69 -11.62
C GLU A 11 9.93 8.92 -10.71
N ARG A 12 9.68 10.12 -11.25
CA ARG A 12 9.71 11.38 -10.49
C ARG A 12 8.71 11.38 -9.34
N ASN A 13 7.49 10.93 -9.58
CA ASN A 13 6.46 10.86 -8.55
C ASN A 13 6.85 9.87 -7.44
N TRP A 14 7.42 8.72 -7.81
CA TRP A 14 7.94 7.77 -6.83
C TRP A 14 9.07 8.36 -5.98
N TYR A 15 10.03 9.07 -6.57
CA TYR A 15 11.11 9.73 -5.82
C TYR A 15 10.60 10.79 -4.85
N TYR A 16 9.62 11.61 -5.25
CA TYR A 16 9.01 12.57 -4.32
C TYR A 16 8.26 11.87 -3.18
N SER A 17 7.65 10.72 -3.45
CA SER A 17 6.95 9.93 -2.45
C SER A 17 7.94 9.33 -1.44
N ALA A 18 9.05 8.78 -1.93
CA ALA A 18 10.15 8.30 -1.10
C ALA A 18 10.74 9.44 -0.24
N LEU A 19 10.89 10.64 -0.80
CA LEU A 19 11.36 11.81 -0.03
C LEU A 19 10.39 12.20 1.09
N ILE A 20 9.08 12.23 0.81
CA ILE A 20 8.06 12.51 1.84
C ILE A 20 8.07 11.43 2.91
N LEU A 21 8.17 10.16 2.53
CA LEU A 21 8.32 9.03 3.46
C LEU A 21 9.53 9.22 4.37
N THR A 22 10.72 9.46 3.80
CA THR A 22 11.95 9.61 4.58
C THR A 22 11.86 10.81 5.51
N GLY A 23 11.40 11.96 5.01
CA GLY A 23 11.20 13.16 5.82
C GLY A 23 10.21 12.95 6.98
N SER A 24 9.14 12.18 6.75
CA SER A 24 8.13 11.89 7.77
C SER A 24 8.69 10.95 8.85
N ILE A 25 9.45 9.93 8.48
CA ILE A 25 10.12 9.03 9.44
C ILE A 25 11.14 9.80 10.28
N ILE A 26 11.93 10.69 9.67
CA ILE A 26 12.90 11.53 10.40
C ILE A 26 12.17 12.45 11.39
N LEU A 27 11.11 13.12 10.96
CA LEU A 27 10.31 14.01 11.81
C LEU A 27 9.75 13.28 13.03
N PHE A 28 9.10 12.14 12.83
CA PHE A 28 8.57 11.33 13.94
C PHE A 28 9.67 10.67 14.76
N GLY A 29 10.84 10.39 14.16
CA GLY A 29 12.04 9.95 14.88
C GLY A 29 12.58 11.01 15.84
N ALA A 30 12.52 12.29 15.45
CA ALA A 30 12.88 13.38 16.35
C ALA A 30 11.89 13.51 17.52
N VAL A 31 10.58 13.39 17.25
CA VAL A 31 9.56 13.38 18.32
C VAL A 31 9.79 12.20 19.27
N TYR A 32 10.01 11.00 18.74
CA TYR A 32 10.36 9.81 19.52
C TYR A 32 11.56 10.06 20.45
N ALA A 33 12.65 10.61 19.91
CA ALA A 33 13.85 10.90 20.70
C ALA A 33 13.57 11.91 21.83
N ILE A 34 12.76 12.93 21.57
CA ILE A 34 12.33 13.90 22.59
C ILE A 34 11.52 13.21 23.69
N GLU A 35 10.55 12.37 23.34
CA GLU A 35 9.72 11.65 24.32
C GLU A 35 10.55 10.71 25.20
N MET A 36 11.51 10.00 24.62
CA MET A 36 12.44 9.14 25.35
C MET A 36 13.31 9.96 26.32
N ASN A 37 13.83 11.10 25.87
CA ASN A 37 14.60 12.00 26.74
C ASN A 37 13.77 12.60 27.89
N GLN A 38 12.45 12.70 27.74
CA GLN A 38 11.51 13.12 28.79
C GLN A 38 11.16 11.99 29.76
N GLY A 39 11.76 10.81 29.63
CA GLY A 39 11.51 9.66 30.50
C GLY A 39 10.21 8.91 30.20
N ARG A 40 9.62 9.10 29.02
CA ARG A 40 8.40 8.40 28.59
C ARG A 40 8.74 7.03 28.02
N TRP A 41 9.32 6.17 28.84
CA TRP A 41 9.78 4.85 28.40
C TRP A 41 8.62 3.86 28.15
N ASN A 42 7.47 4.09 28.80
CA ASN A 42 6.28 3.24 28.66
C ASN A 42 5.49 3.60 27.40
N ASP A 43 5.00 2.58 26.70
CA ASP A 43 4.28 2.72 25.42
C ASP A 43 3.02 3.58 25.54
N HIS A 44 2.27 3.43 26.64
CA HIS A 44 1.05 4.19 26.91
C HIS A 44 1.30 5.69 27.16
N LEU A 45 2.55 6.11 27.30
CA LEU A 45 2.93 7.50 27.54
C LEU A 45 3.48 8.19 26.29
N ARG A 46 3.65 7.46 25.18
CA ARG A 46 4.30 7.96 23.96
C ARG A 46 3.34 8.18 22.82
N LEU A 47 3.44 9.34 22.17
CA LEU A 47 2.75 9.60 20.91
C LEU A 47 3.37 8.79 19.79
N VAL A 48 4.70 8.68 19.79
CA VAL A 48 5.46 7.91 18.81
C VAL A 48 6.05 6.70 19.50
N TYR A 49 5.46 5.52 19.24
CA TYR A 49 6.03 4.25 19.71
C TYR A 49 7.16 3.78 18.79
N GLN A 50 6.91 3.80 17.49
CA GLN A 50 7.90 3.51 16.45
C GLN A 50 7.67 4.49 15.30
N PRO A 51 8.66 5.29 14.86
CA PRO A 51 8.44 6.36 13.89
C PRO A 51 7.75 5.90 12.60
N SER A 52 8.18 4.78 12.01
CA SER A 52 7.58 4.25 10.78
C SER A 52 6.15 3.73 11.00
N GLU A 53 5.87 3.09 12.14
CA GLU A 53 4.52 2.63 12.48
C GLU A 53 3.58 3.81 12.65
N THR A 54 3.98 4.82 13.43
CA THR A 54 3.12 5.96 13.76
C THR A 54 2.83 6.81 12.52
N VAL A 55 3.83 7.02 11.66
CA VAL A 55 3.63 7.65 10.34
C VAL A 55 2.66 6.84 9.49
N MET A 56 2.90 5.53 9.36
CA MET A 56 2.01 4.62 8.61
C MET A 56 0.57 4.74 9.09
N ARG A 57 0.34 4.69 10.39
CA ARG A 57 -0.99 4.74 10.98
C ARG A 57 -1.70 6.07 10.71
N LEU A 58 -1.05 7.19 11.01
CA LEU A 58 -1.66 8.51 10.84
C LEU A 58 -1.90 8.87 9.37
N PHE A 59 -0.93 8.58 8.50
CA PHE A 59 -1.05 8.82 7.06
C PHE A 59 -2.05 7.87 6.43
N GLY A 60 -1.99 6.59 6.79
CA GLY A 60 -2.88 5.56 6.29
C GLY A 60 -4.33 5.79 6.69
N VAL A 61 -4.62 6.12 7.96
CA VAL A 61 -6.00 6.44 8.39
C VAL A 61 -6.51 7.69 7.67
N SER A 62 -5.70 8.75 7.56
CA SER A 62 -6.07 9.95 6.79
C SER A 62 -6.42 9.60 5.34
N HIS A 63 -5.59 8.78 4.70
CA HIS A 63 -5.82 8.30 3.34
C HIS A 63 -7.09 7.45 3.22
N VAL A 64 -7.31 6.49 4.12
CA VAL A 64 -8.50 5.64 4.13
C VAL A 64 -9.77 6.48 4.24
N LEU A 65 -9.79 7.45 5.16
CA LEU A 65 -10.93 8.35 5.35
C LEU A 65 -11.23 9.13 4.07
N ILE A 66 -10.22 9.78 3.48
CA ILE A 66 -10.44 10.65 2.32
C ILE A 66 -10.75 9.84 1.06
N ALA A 67 -10.07 8.72 0.85
CA ALA A 67 -10.36 7.83 -0.27
C ALA A 67 -11.80 7.29 -0.18
N THR A 68 -12.26 6.93 1.03
CA THR A 68 -13.65 6.48 1.26
C THR A 68 -14.63 7.62 0.99
N LEU A 69 -14.37 8.83 1.46
CA LEU A 69 -15.20 10.00 1.17
C LEU A 69 -15.27 10.29 -0.34
N TYR A 70 -14.14 10.20 -1.05
CA TYR A 70 -14.10 10.39 -2.51
C TYR A 70 -14.86 9.30 -3.26
N LEU A 71 -14.77 8.05 -2.80
CA LEU A 71 -15.53 6.93 -3.35
C LEU A 71 -17.03 7.17 -3.20
N LEU A 72 -17.49 7.40 -1.96
CA LEU A 72 -18.91 7.57 -1.60
C LEU A 72 -19.56 8.80 -2.26
N THR A 73 -18.79 9.88 -2.46
CA THR A 73 -19.28 11.11 -3.10
C THR A 73 -19.01 11.16 -4.61
N SER A 74 -18.52 10.06 -5.21
CA SER A 74 -18.30 10.00 -6.65
C SER A 74 -19.63 10.00 -7.40
N ARG A 75 -19.68 10.59 -8.60
CA ARG A 75 -20.90 10.58 -9.43
C ARG A 75 -21.35 9.16 -9.79
N ARG A 76 -20.42 8.20 -9.83
CA ARG A 76 -20.69 6.78 -10.13
C ARG A 76 -21.57 6.13 -9.05
N MET A 77 -21.42 6.53 -7.79
CA MET A 77 -22.23 6.02 -6.67
C MET A 77 -23.71 6.38 -6.73
N ARG A 78 -24.16 7.18 -7.72
CA ARG A 78 -25.59 7.46 -7.94
C ARG A 78 -26.35 6.28 -8.53
N SER A 79 -25.68 5.27 -9.08
CA SER A 79 -26.33 4.10 -9.66
C SER A 79 -26.50 2.97 -8.64
N LEU A 80 -27.64 2.26 -8.68
CA LEU A 80 -27.88 1.09 -7.82
C LEU A 80 -26.81 0.02 -8.01
N ARG A 81 -26.40 -0.23 -9.27
CA ARG A 81 -25.33 -1.18 -9.60
C ARG A 81 -24.04 -0.83 -8.87
N SER A 82 -23.63 0.43 -8.90
CA SER A 82 -22.45 0.92 -8.18
C SER A 82 -22.55 0.70 -6.67
N SER A 83 -23.71 1.01 -6.09
CA SER A 83 -23.96 0.79 -4.66
C SER A 83 -23.91 -0.70 -4.30
N LEU A 84 -24.46 -1.58 -5.14
CA LEU A 84 -24.42 -3.03 -4.92
C LEU A 84 -22.99 -3.58 -4.97
N VAL A 85 -22.18 -3.18 -5.96
CA VAL A 85 -20.77 -3.63 -6.01
C VAL A 85 -19.97 -3.07 -4.82
N LEU A 86 -20.24 -1.84 -4.38
CA LEU A 86 -19.63 -1.32 -3.14
C LEU A 86 -20.05 -2.15 -1.92
N ALA A 87 -21.33 -2.48 -1.78
CA ALA A 87 -21.83 -3.32 -0.70
C ALA A 87 -21.18 -4.71 -0.73
N SER A 88 -21.09 -5.34 -1.90
CA SER A 88 -20.43 -6.64 -2.08
C SER A 88 -18.94 -6.60 -1.74
N THR A 89 -18.20 -5.57 -2.18
CA THR A 89 -16.78 -5.42 -1.85
C THR A 89 -16.56 -5.08 -0.38
N THR A 90 -17.48 -4.36 0.26
CA THR A 90 -17.46 -4.11 1.71
C THR A 90 -17.68 -5.41 2.48
N ALA A 91 -18.69 -6.21 2.11
CA ALA A 91 -18.94 -7.52 2.72
C ALA A 91 -17.74 -8.47 2.55
N LEU A 92 -17.10 -8.47 1.38
CA LEU A 92 -15.87 -9.21 1.15
C LEU A 92 -14.73 -8.70 2.05
N GLY A 93 -14.60 -7.39 2.23
CA GLY A 93 -13.59 -6.80 3.13
C GLY A 93 -13.78 -7.27 4.57
N VAL A 94 -15.03 -7.34 5.03
CA VAL A 94 -15.37 -7.88 6.36
C VAL A 94 -14.96 -9.35 6.47
N ALA A 95 -15.24 -10.17 5.45
CA ALA A 95 -14.80 -11.57 5.42
C ALA A 95 -13.27 -11.72 5.43
N VAL A 96 -12.55 -10.83 4.72
CA VAL A 96 -11.08 -10.76 4.76
C VAL A 96 -10.58 -10.39 6.15
N CYS A 97 -11.23 -9.46 6.84
CA CYS A 97 -10.90 -9.08 8.22
C CYS A 97 -11.08 -10.25 9.21
N PHE A 98 -12.19 -10.99 9.12
CA PHE A 98 -12.39 -12.19 9.94
C PHE A 98 -11.33 -13.26 9.64
N SER A 99 -11.01 -13.47 8.37
CA SER A 99 -9.97 -14.42 7.96
C SER A 99 -8.59 -14.01 8.50
N PHE A 100 -8.29 -12.71 8.46
CA PHE A 100 -7.07 -12.14 9.02
C PHE A 100 -6.99 -12.31 10.54
N ALA A 101 -8.09 -12.07 11.26
CA ALA A 101 -8.16 -12.32 12.71
C ALA A 101 -7.91 -13.80 13.04
N GLY A 102 -8.51 -14.72 12.27
CA GLY A 102 -8.27 -16.17 12.40
C GLY A 102 -6.81 -16.55 12.17
N LEU A 103 -6.18 -16.01 11.12
CA LEU A 103 -4.74 -16.20 10.86
C LEU A 103 -3.88 -15.64 11.99
N GLY A 104 -4.26 -14.50 12.58
CA GLY A 104 -3.56 -13.88 13.70
C GLY A 104 -3.60 -14.75 14.96
N GLY A 105 -4.71 -15.45 15.20
CA GLY A 105 -4.84 -16.43 16.28
C GLY A 105 -3.97 -17.68 16.10
N ILE A 106 -3.67 -18.06 14.85
CA ILE A 106 -2.77 -19.19 14.53
C ILE A 106 -1.30 -18.75 14.62
N SER A 107 -0.94 -17.67 13.92
CA SER A 107 0.42 -17.15 13.85
C SER A 107 0.42 -15.67 13.50
N PRO A 108 0.80 -14.77 14.43
CA PRO A 108 0.89 -13.32 14.16
C PRO A 108 1.83 -12.98 13.00
N ARG A 109 2.91 -13.77 12.84
CA ARG A 109 3.86 -13.62 11.73
C ARG A 109 3.20 -13.95 10.40
N LEU A 110 2.42 -15.03 10.34
CA LEU A 110 1.69 -15.40 9.14
C LEU A 110 0.67 -14.32 8.76
N ALA A 111 -0.12 -13.85 9.71
CA ALA A 111 -1.07 -12.77 9.49
C ALA A 111 -0.37 -11.52 8.94
N SER A 112 0.73 -11.08 9.57
CA SER A 112 1.53 -9.94 9.10
C SER A 112 2.06 -10.14 7.68
N THR A 113 2.61 -11.32 7.37
CA THR A 113 3.10 -11.63 6.01
C THR A 113 1.96 -11.59 4.98
N ALA A 114 0.81 -12.19 5.28
CA ALA A 114 -0.36 -12.16 4.41
C ALA A 114 -0.88 -10.74 4.19
N PHE A 115 -0.91 -9.92 5.25
CA PHE A 115 -1.29 -8.51 5.18
C PHE A 115 -0.40 -7.72 4.21
N PHE A 116 0.93 -7.82 4.36
CA PHE A 116 1.85 -7.07 3.50
C PHE A 116 1.88 -7.61 2.07
N LEU A 117 1.73 -8.92 1.84
CA LEU A 117 1.58 -9.47 0.49
C LEU A 117 0.31 -8.95 -0.18
N TYR A 118 -0.81 -8.94 0.53
CA TYR A 118 -2.07 -8.38 0.04
C TYR A 118 -1.93 -6.89 -0.29
N PHE A 119 -1.21 -6.14 0.56
CA PHE A 119 -0.93 -4.73 0.34
C PHE A 119 0.00 -4.48 -0.86
N ILE A 120 1.07 -5.27 -1.05
CA ILE A 120 1.97 -5.15 -2.21
C ILE A 120 1.21 -5.37 -3.51
N VAL A 121 0.29 -6.34 -3.54
CA VAL A 121 -0.59 -6.56 -4.69
C VAL A 121 -1.41 -5.31 -4.99
N HIS A 122 -1.99 -4.69 -3.97
CA HIS A 122 -2.72 -3.43 -4.11
C HIS A 122 -1.83 -2.28 -4.62
N ASP A 123 -0.66 -2.08 -4.02
CA ASP A 123 0.27 -1.03 -4.45
C ASP A 123 0.69 -1.21 -5.91
N PHE A 124 1.10 -2.41 -6.33
CA PHE A 124 1.52 -2.65 -7.71
C PHE A 124 0.40 -2.42 -8.71
N ARG A 125 -0.85 -2.79 -8.37
CA ARG A 125 -2.01 -2.48 -9.22
C ARG A 125 -2.14 -0.97 -9.43
N ASP A 126 -2.00 -0.19 -8.37
CA ASP A 126 -2.15 1.27 -8.41
C ASP A 126 -0.96 1.94 -9.12
N GLN A 127 0.27 1.46 -8.93
CA GLN A 127 1.44 1.96 -9.67
C GLN A 127 1.31 1.71 -11.18
N VAL A 128 0.76 0.55 -11.59
CA VAL A 128 0.43 0.32 -13.01
C VAL A 128 -0.58 1.36 -13.48
N TYR A 129 -1.63 1.62 -12.71
CA TYR A 129 -2.61 2.66 -13.05
C TYR A 129 -1.95 4.05 -13.20
N PHE A 130 -1.09 4.45 -12.25
CA PHE A 130 -0.36 5.73 -12.30
C PHE A 130 0.53 5.84 -13.55
N TYR A 131 1.22 4.76 -13.90
CA TYR A 131 2.08 4.71 -15.10
C TYR A 131 1.30 5.02 -16.38
N PHE A 132 0.10 4.45 -16.55
CA PHE A 132 -0.74 4.76 -17.71
C PHE A 132 -1.34 6.17 -17.68
N GLU A 133 -1.78 6.64 -16.51
CA GLU A 133 -2.34 7.99 -16.33
C GLU A 133 -1.28 9.11 -16.47
N HIS A 134 0.00 8.79 -16.28
CA HIS A 134 1.09 9.73 -16.57
C HIS A 134 1.43 9.86 -18.04
N HIS A 135 0.88 8.99 -18.90
CA HIS A 135 1.26 8.86 -20.31
C HIS A 135 2.74 8.45 -20.50
N ASP A 136 3.34 7.79 -19.50
CA ASP A 136 4.67 7.19 -19.64
C ASP A 136 4.60 5.83 -20.35
N ALA A 137 3.40 5.23 -20.40
CA ALA A 137 3.14 4.06 -21.20
C ALA A 137 3.15 4.39 -22.71
N PRO A 138 3.81 3.57 -23.55
CA PRO A 138 3.74 3.74 -25.00
C PRO A 138 2.29 3.78 -25.52
N GLU A 139 2.03 4.63 -26.51
CA GLU A 139 0.65 4.90 -26.97
C GLU A 139 0.01 3.70 -27.67
N GLN A 140 0.79 2.93 -28.43
CA GLN A 140 0.33 1.82 -29.28
C GLN A 140 0.25 0.47 -28.56
N LEU A 141 -0.13 0.48 -27.29
CA LEU A 141 -0.22 -0.75 -26.48
C LEU A 141 -1.63 -1.33 -26.47
N ASN A 142 -1.72 -2.66 -26.41
CA ASN A 142 -2.97 -3.34 -26.08
C ASN A 142 -3.34 -3.04 -24.61
N ARG A 143 -4.21 -2.06 -24.41
CA ARG A 143 -4.62 -1.57 -23.07
C ARG A 143 -5.40 -2.59 -22.24
N ASP A 144 -5.88 -3.67 -22.83
CA ASP A 144 -6.55 -4.73 -22.07
C ASP A 144 -5.57 -5.76 -21.51
N VAL A 145 -4.45 -5.97 -22.20
CA VAL A 145 -3.48 -7.03 -21.89
C VAL A 145 -2.28 -6.49 -21.13
N VAL A 146 -1.68 -5.39 -21.59
CA VAL A 146 -0.38 -4.91 -21.07
C VAL A 146 -0.47 -4.48 -19.60
N PRO A 147 -1.50 -3.76 -19.12
CA PRO A 147 -1.60 -3.45 -17.68
C PRO A 147 -1.67 -4.71 -16.82
N ARG A 148 -2.37 -5.75 -17.29
CA ARG A 148 -2.45 -7.03 -16.58
C ARG A 148 -1.09 -7.71 -16.56
N LEU A 149 -0.38 -7.71 -17.69
CA LEU A 149 0.96 -8.28 -17.79
C LEU A 149 1.94 -7.60 -16.82
N LEU A 150 1.96 -6.26 -16.81
CA LEU A 150 2.81 -5.46 -15.93
C LEU A 150 2.49 -5.68 -14.46
N PHE A 151 1.21 -5.86 -14.11
CA PHE A 151 0.80 -6.18 -12.75
C PHE A 151 1.21 -7.60 -12.32
N TRP A 152 1.01 -8.60 -13.19
CA TRP A 152 1.31 -9.99 -12.87
C TRP A 152 2.81 -10.28 -12.77
N MET A 153 3.66 -9.56 -13.52
CA MET A 153 5.09 -9.84 -13.55
C MET A 153 5.80 -9.72 -12.18
N PRO A 154 5.72 -8.59 -11.45
CA PRO A 154 6.36 -8.50 -10.13
C PRO A 154 5.70 -9.44 -9.11
N LEU A 155 4.41 -9.73 -9.23
CA LEU A 155 3.74 -10.73 -8.39
C LEU A 155 4.31 -12.14 -8.61
N CYS A 156 4.55 -12.52 -9.87
CA CYS A 156 5.23 -13.78 -10.20
C CYS A 156 6.62 -13.83 -9.55
N VAL A 157 7.40 -12.75 -9.66
CA VAL A 157 8.74 -12.68 -9.06
C VAL A 157 8.69 -12.89 -7.54
N VAL A 158 7.76 -12.21 -6.86
CA VAL A 158 7.56 -12.36 -5.41
C VAL A 158 7.16 -13.80 -5.07
N LEU A 159 6.13 -14.36 -5.73
CA LEU A 159 5.65 -15.73 -5.47
C LEU A 159 6.74 -16.78 -5.73
N THR A 160 7.51 -16.63 -6.80
CA THR A 160 8.66 -17.49 -7.11
C THR A 160 9.72 -17.38 -6.02
N ALA A 161 10.09 -16.17 -5.59
CA ALA A 161 11.07 -15.99 -4.52
C ALA A 161 10.62 -16.64 -3.21
N PHE A 162 9.35 -16.44 -2.81
CA PHE A 162 8.79 -17.11 -1.62
C PHE A 162 8.78 -18.63 -1.76
N SER A 163 8.44 -19.15 -2.95
CA SER A 163 8.47 -20.59 -3.25
C SER A 163 9.87 -21.18 -3.09
N LEU A 164 10.89 -20.48 -3.62
CA LEU A 164 12.28 -20.90 -3.54
C LEU A 164 12.80 -20.88 -2.10
N VAL A 165 12.49 -19.84 -1.33
CA VAL A 165 12.85 -19.78 0.11
C VAL A 165 12.19 -20.92 0.87
N ALA A 166 10.91 -21.19 0.60
CA ALA A 166 10.18 -22.28 1.27
C ALA A 166 10.77 -23.66 0.91
N LEU A 167 11.12 -23.89 -0.35
CA LEU A 167 11.82 -25.11 -0.79
C LEU A 167 13.21 -25.25 -0.16
N ALA A 168 14.00 -24.18 -0.15
CA ALA A 168 15.33 -24.18 0.48
C ALA A 168 15.24 -24.48 1.99
N THR A 169 14.22 -23.93 2.66
CA THR A 169 13.95 -24.21 4.08
C THR A 169 13.56 -25.67 4.30
N ALA A 170 12.69 -26.22 3.45
CA ALA A 170 12.30 -27.62 3.52
C ALA A 170 13.47 -28.58 3.24
N ALA A 171 14.42 -28.16 2.38
CA ALA A 171 15.63 -28.91 2.07
C ALA A 171 16.76 -28.74 3.12
N GLY A 172 16.53 -27.96 4.19
CA GLY A 172 17.53 -27.75 5.24
C GLY A 172 18.73 -26.91 4.82
N VAL A 173 18.57 -26.02 3.82
CA VAL A 173 19.65 -25.14 3.36
C VAL A 173 20.10 -24.20 4.49
N PRO A 174 21.41 -24.14 4.83
CA PRO A 174 21.91 -23.25 5.88
C PRO A 174 21.49 -21.79 5.67
N GLY A 175 21.15 -21.09 6.76
CA GLY A 175 20.68 -19.69 6.72
C GLY A 175 19.18 -19.51 6.47
N THR A 176 18.43 -20.60 6.26
CA THR A 176 16.95 -20.54 6.11
C THR A 176 16.19 -20.92 7.39
N ALA A 177 16.90 -21.24 8.48
CA ALA A 177 16.30 -21.72 9.73
C ALA A 177 15.30 -20.73 10.36
N GLU A 178 15.49 -19.42 10.16
CA GLU A 178 14.53 -18.41 10.64
C GLU A 178 13.17 -18.53 9.95
N PHE A 179 13.16 -18.95 8.68
CA PHE A 179 11.94 -19.24 7.93
C PHE A 179 11.32 -20.56 8.34
N HIS A 180 12.09 -21.50 8.90
CA HIS A 180 11.55 -22.77 9.38
C HIS A 180 10.50 -22.54 10.48
N GLY A 181 10.75 -21.65 11.44
CA GLY A 181 9.74 -21.30 12.46
C GLY A 181 8.48 -20.67 11.87
N MET A 182 8.62 -19.86 10.81
CA MET A 182 7.46 -19.32 10.09
C MET A 182 6.69 -20.43 9.38
N LEU A 183 7.37 -21.31 8.65
CA LEU A 183 6.77 -22.43 7.89
C LEU A 183 6.20 -23.53 8.80
N ALA A 184 6.83 -23.80 9.93
CA ALA A 184 6.38 -24.76 10.94
C ALA A 184 5.18 -24.23 11.76
N SER A 185 5.01 -22.90 11.86
CA SER A 185 3.82 -22.30 12.49
C SER A 185 2.55 -22.45 11.66
N PHE A 186 2.67 -22.93 10.42
CA PHE A 186 1.51 -23.29 9.65
C PHE A 186 0.96 -24.64 10.16
N PRO A 187 -0.36 -24.78 10.38
CA PRO A 187 -0.98 -26.04 10.82
C PRO A 187 -0.56 -27.21 9.93
N ALA A 188 -0.48 -28.45 10.43
CA ALA A 188 -0.02 -29.61 9.64
C ALA A 188 -0.79 -29.84 8.32
N GLY A 189 -2.05 -29.39 8.22
CA GLY A 189 -2.84 -29.34 6.97
C GLY A 189 -2.30 -28.36 5.91
N VAL A 190 -1.37 -27.50 6.29
CA VAL A 190 -0.67 -26.49 5.48
C VAL A 190 0.79 -26.90 5.21
N SER A 191 1.15 -28.16 5.43
CA SER A 191 2.16 -28.82 4.58
C SER A 191 1.75 -28.73 3.09
N GLY A 192 0.43 -28.63 2.84
CA GLY A 192 -0.14 -28.20 1.57
C GLY A 192 0.13 -26.73 1.20
N GLY A 193 0.61 -25.88 2.10
CA GLY A 193 0.92 -24.46 1.87
C GLY A 193 2.10 -24.24 0.94
N LEU A 194 3.14 -25.07 1.04
CA LEU A 194 4.20 -25.14 0.02
C LEU A 194 3.59 -25.55 -1.33
N GLY A 195 2.70 -26.55 -1.33
CA GLY A 195 1.95 -26.96 -2.52
C GLY A 195 1.10 -25.83 -3.11
N VAL A 196 0.33 -25.12 -2.29
CA VAL A 196 -0.51 -23.97 -2.69
C VAL A 196 0.36 -22.85 -3.25
N LEU A 197 1.49 -22.56 -2.62
CA LEU A 197 2.42 -21.52 -3.07
C LEU A 197 3.05 -21.91 -4.42
N LEU A 198 3.48 -23.16 -4.59
CA LEU A 198 4.01 -23.67 -5.86
C LEU A 198 2.93 -23.68 -6.96
N LEU A 199 1.71 -24.09 -6.64
CA LEU A 199 0.56 -24.05 -7.56
C LEU A 199 0.20 -22.60 -7.94
N ALA A 200 0.23 -21.67 -6.98
CA ALA A 200 0.01 -20.25 -7.24
C ALA A 200 1.11 -19.66 -8.13
N THR A 201 2.37 -20.02 -7.89
CA THR A 201 3.51 -19.65 -8.74
C THR A 201 3.34 -20.21 -10.15
N ALA A 202 3.03 -21.50 -10.29
CA ALA A 202 2.81 -22.14 -11.58
C ALA A 202 1.64 -21.50 -12.34
N ALA A 203 0.50 -21.28 -11.69
CA ALA A 203 -0.67 -20.61 -12.27
C ALA A 203 -0.34 -19.18 -12.71
N SER A 204 0.45 -18.45 -11.91
CA SER A 204 0.89 -17.09 -12.24
C SER A 204 1.83 -17.07 -13.45
N LEU A 205 2.77 -18.02 -13.54
CA LEU A 205 3.66 -18.17 -14.70
C LEU A 205 2.90 -18.53 -15.98
N LEU A 206 1.94 -19.46 -15.91
CA LEU A 206 1.06 -19.80 -17.03
C LEU A 206 0.23 -18.58 -17.47
N ARG A 207 -0.28 -17.82 -16.51
CA ARG A 207 -1.00 -16.57 -16.78
C ARG A 207 -0.10 -15.54 -17.45
N LEU A 208 1.12 -15.35 -16.95
CA LEU A 208 2.10 -14.42 -17.51
C LEU A 208 2.47 -14.82 -18.94
N GLN A 209 2.72 -16.11 -19.19
CA GLN A 209 3.00 -16.63 -20.53
C GLN A 209 1.83 -16.38 -21.50
N SER A 210 0.59 -16.62 -21.05
CA SER A 210 -0.62 -16.36 -21.84
C SER A 210 -0.77 -14.88 -22.20
N LEU A 211 -0.56 -13.99 -21.22
CA LEU A 211 -0.61 -12.54 -21.44
C LEU A 211 0.52 -12.08 -22.36
N TRP A 212 1.73 -12.62 -22.18
CA TRP A 212 2.88 -12.31 -23.01
C TRP A 212 2.61 -12.58 -24.48
N ARG A 213 2.11 -13.79 -24.80
CA ARG A 213 1.75 -14.18 -26.18
C ARG A 213 0.71 -13.25 -26.81
N ARG A 214 -0.26 -12.78 -26.02
CA ARG A 214 -1.34 -11.87 -26.48
C ARG A 214 -0.90 -10.40 -26.58
N SER A 215 0.14 -10.03 -25.86
CA SER A 215 0.58 -8.62 -25.76
C SER A 215 1.32 -8.14 -27.01
N GLY A 216 1.98 -9.04 -27.74
CA GLY A 216 2.82 -8.67 -28.89
C GLY A 216 4.11 -7.92 -28.49
N GLU A 217 4.51 -7.94 -27.21
CA GLU A 217 5.62 -7.13 -26.68
C GLU A 217 7.00 -7.50 -27.26
N GLY A 218 7.14 -8.68 -27.85
CA GLY A 218 8.38 -9.18 -28.45
C GLY A 218 9.31 -9.83 -27.43
N ALA A 219 10.61 -9.53 -27.52
CA ALA A 219 11.63 -10.06 -26.61
C ALA A 219 11.58 -9.38 -25.23
N LEU A 220 11.90 -10.14 -24.17
CA LEU A 220 11.86 -9.66 -22.78
C LEU A 220 12.74 -8.42 -22.55
N SER A 221 13.94 -8.38 -23.13
CA SER A 221 14.84 -7.22 -23.02
C SER A 221 14.24 -5.95 -23.65
N GLY A 222 13.52 -6.08 -24.75
CA GLY A 222 12.78 -4.99 -25.39
C GLY A 222 11.65 -4.48 -24.51
N HIS A 223 10.86 -5.39 -23.94
CA HIS A 223 9.79 -5.06 -23.00
C HIS A 223 10.29 -4.34 -21.75
N LEU A 224 11.32 -4.88 -21.08
CA LEU A 224 11.91 -4.26 -19.89
C LEU A 224 12.45 -2.86 -20.20
N ARG A 225 13.06 -2.66 -21.37
CA ARG A 225 13.57 -1.35 -21.81
C ARG A 225 12.45 -0.36 -22.13
N ARG A 226 11.33 -0.85 -22.69
CA ARG A 226 10.14 -0.06 -23.04
C ARG A 226 9.37 0.39 -21.80
N HIS A 227 9.25 -0.51 -20.82
CA HIS A 227 8.54 -0.29 -19.56
C HIS A 227 9.47 -0.03 -18.38
N ARG A 228 10.70 0.42 -18.64
CA ARG A 228 11.71 0.71 -17.61
C ARG A 228 11.13 1.53 -16.44
N PRO A 229 10.35 2.61 -16.65
CA PRO A 229 9.89 3.44 -15.54
C PRO A 229 9.12 2.68 -14.45
N ILE A 230 8.15 1.85 -14.86
CA ILE A 230 7.34 1.08 -13.91
C ILE A 230 8.15 -0.03 -13.24
N TYR A 231 9.10 -0.65 -13.95
CA TYR A 231 10.00 -1.63 -13.33
C TYR A 231 10.98 -1.00 -12.34
N THR A 232 11.44 0.22 -12.59
CA THR A 232 12.24 0.99 -11.63
C THR A 232 11.44 1.27 -10.36
N VAL A 233 10.16 1.65 -10.49
CA VAL A 233 9.26 1.81 -9.35
C VAL A 233 9.07 0.49 -8.58
N PHE A 234 8.78 -0.62 -9.26
CA PHE A 234 8.63 -1.92 -8.59
C PHE A 234 9.90 -2.37 -7.87
N ALA A 235 11.06 -2.26 -8.52
CA ALA A 235 12.34 -2.61 -7.93
C ALA A 235 12.65 -1.73 -6.70
N GLY A 236 12.40 -0.42 -6.80
CA GLY A 236 12.55 0.51 -5.68
C GLY A 236 11.62 0.18 -4.51
N SER A 237 10.33 -0.06 -4.78
CA SER A 237 9.36 -0.44 -3.74
C SER A 237 9.71 -1.77 -3.07
N LEU A 238 10.12 -2.80 -3.83
CA LEU A 238 10.58 -4.07 -3.26
C LEU A 238 11.86 -3.91 -2.44
N LEU A 239 12.82 -3.12 -2.92
CA LEU A 239 14.04 -2.84 -2.17
C LEU A 239 13.71 -2.16 -0.83
N LEU A 240 12.80 -1.18 -0.82
CA LEU A 240 12.36 -0.53 0.41
C LEU A 240 11.65 -1.50 1.36
N VAL A 241 10.82 -2.42 0.85
CA VAL A 241 10.23 -3.51 1.66
C VAL A 241 11.33 -4.36 2.28
N LEU A 242 12.29 -4.84 1.49
CA LEU A 242 13.37 -5.70 1.99
C LEU A 242 14.22 -4.99 3.04
N VAL A 243 14.64 -3.76 2.77
CA VAL A 243 15.46 -2.95 3.69
C VAL A 243 14.66 -2.58 4.95
N GLY A 244 13.42 -2.14 4.80
CA GLY A 244 12.55 -1.78 5.93
C GLY A 244 12.23 -2.97 6.81
N GLY A 245 11.90 -4.12 6.22
CA GLY A 245 11.68 -5.38 6.91
C GLY A 245 12.93 -5.87 7.62
N PHE A 246 14.11 -5.76 7.01
CA PHE A 246 15.38 -6.12 7.64
C PHE A 246 15.70 -5.21 8.84
N LEU A 247 15.59 -3.89 8.67
CA LEU A 247 15.97 -2.92 9.70
C LEU A 247 14.98 -2.86 10.86
N THR A 248 13.69 -3.03 10.59
CA THR A 248 12.63 -2.77 11.58
C THR A 248 11.80 -3.99 11.95
N ARG A 249 12.03 -5.15 11.30
CA ARG A 249 11.20 -6.37 11.38
C ARG A 249 9.75 -6.20 10.94
N HIS A 250 9.40 -5.03 10.43
CA HIS A 250 8.07 -4.67 9.95
C HIS A 250 8.17 -3.97 8.59
N ASN A 251 7.14 -4.12 7.76
CA ASN A 251 7.14 -3.53 6.41
C ASN A 251 6.32 -2.24 6.34
N HIS A 252 6.21 -1.46 7.42
CA HIS A 252 5.39 -0.23 7.47
C HIS A 252 5.72 0.76 6.34
N VAL A 253 6.96 0.77 5.88
CA VAL A 253 7.46 1.65 4.82
C VAL A 253 6.69 1.52 3.49
N ILE A 254 6.21 0.32 3.11
CA ILE A 254 5.49 0.17 1.84
C ILE A 254 4.12 0.86 1.88
N VAL A 255 3.48 0.84 3.06
CA VAL A 255 2.19 1.49 3.25
C VAL A 255 2.34 3.01 3.22
N ILE A 256 3.36 3.55 3.87
CA ILE A 256 3.68 4.99 3.80
C ILE A 256 4.01 5.40 2.35
N LEU A 257 4.81 4.60 1.66
CA LEU A 257 5.21 4.85 0.27
C LEU A 257 4.00 4.90 -0.65
N HIS A 258 3.08 3.95 -0.51
CA HIS A 258 1.85 3.91 -1.26
C HIS A 258 0.99 5.16 -1.02
N VAL A 259 0.75 5.51 0.24
CA VAL A 259 -0.07 6.69 0.59
C VAL A 259 0.54 7.98 0.03
N THR A 260 1.86 8.14 0.14
CA THR A 260 2.58 9.30 -0.39
C THR A 260 2.59 9.30 -1.93
N ALA A 261 2.73 8.15 -2.58
CA ALA A 261 2.61 8.00 -4.03
C ALA A 261 1.23 8.40 -4.53
N TRP A 262 0.18 7.94 -3.88
CA TRP A 262 -1.19 8.34 -4.19
C TRP A 262 -1.38 9.86 -4.02
N TYR A 263 -0.87 10.45 -2.94
CA TYR A 263 -0.96 11.89 -2.68
C TYR A 263 -0.26 12.72 -3.77
N VAL A 264 0.98 12.37 -4.11
CA VAL A 264 1.77 13.04 -5.16
C VAL A 264 1.10 12.87 -6.53
N PHE A 265 0.63 11.66 -6.84
CA PHE A 265 -0.10 11.34 -8.06
C PHE A 265 -1.35 12.22 -8.20
N PHE A 266 -2.21 12.27 -7.19
CA PHE A 266 -3.46 13.04 -7.25
C PHE A 266 -3.21 14.54 -7.32
N LEU A 267 -2.26 15.07 -6.55
CA LEU A 267 -1.88 16.49 -6.66
C LEU A 267 -1.46 16.86 -8.08
N ARG A 268 -0.62 16.01 -8.69
CA ARG A 268 -0.18 16.21 -10.07
C ARG A 268 -1.34 16.14 -11.05
N ARG A 269 -2.23 15.16 -10.88
CA ARG A 269 -3.44 15.02 -11.71
C ARG A 269 -4.33 16.26 -11.64
N LEU A 270 -4.52 16.82 -10.44
CA LEU A 270 -5.31 18.05 -10.25
C LEU A 270 -4.64 19.28 -10.87
N ARG A 271 -3.31 19.35 -10.89
CA ARG A 271 -2.58 20.44 -11.59
C ARG A 271 -2.71 20.33 -13.11
N ARG A 272 -2.79 19.12 -13.66
CA ARG A 272 -2.97 18.87 -15.10
C ARG A 272 -4.40 19.08 -15.58
N ASN A 273 -5.38 18.88 -14.71
CA ASN A 273 -6.80 19.00 -15.04
C ASN A 273 -7.40 20.19 -14.28
N PRO A 274 -7.34 21.41 -14.85
CA PRO A 274 -7.80 22.61 -14.16
C PRO A 274 -9.29 22.50 -13.78
N PRO A 275 -9.71 23.13 -12.67
CA PRO A 275 -11.10 23.11 -12.24
C PRO A 275 -12.01 23.77 -13.28
N PRO A 276 -13.32 23.42 -13.30
CA PRO A 276 -14.29 24.07 -14.18
C PRO A 276 -14.40 25.57 -13.91
N SER A 277 -14.77 26.34 -14.95
CA SER A 277 -15.08 27.77 -14.89
C SER A 277 -16.60 27.98 -14.79
N PRO A 278 -17.12 28.78 -13.82
CA PRO A 278 -16.38 29.53 -12.79
C PRO A 278 -15.77 28.61 -11.71
N PRO A 279 -14.68 29.04 -11.05
CA PRO A 279 -14.02 28.23 -10.04
C PRO A 279 -14.99 27.90 -8.88
N PRO A 280 -14.90 26.69 -8.30
CA PRO A 280 -15.79 26.30 -7.21
C PRO A 280 -15.55 27.17 -5.96
N ARG A 281 -16.62 27.43 -5.21
CA ARG A 281 -16.57 28.22 -3.96
C ARG A 281 -15.55 27.60 -2.99
N ARG A 282 -14.67 28.42 -2.38
CA ARG A 282 -13.70 27.97 -1.38
C ARG A 282 -14.37 27.17 -0.27
N LEU A 283 -13.71 26.10 0.19
CA LEU A 283 -14.19 25.14 1.19
C LEU A 283 -15.45 24.35 0.81
N SER A 284 -16.01 24.54 -0.40
CA SER A 284 -17.03 23.62 -0.91
C SER A 284 -16.42 22.23 -1.16
N TRP A 285 -17.25 21.18 -1.08
CA TRP A 285 -16.80 19.82 -1.41
C TRP A 285 -16.17 19.72 -2.80
N GLN A 286 -16.73 20.44 -3.77
CA GLN A 286 -16.17 20.50 -5.12
C GLN A 286 -14.77 21.12 -5.10
N TRP A 287 -14.57 22.24 -4.39
CA TRP A 287 -13.25 22.86 -4.27
C TRP A 287 -12.22 21.96 -3.60
N LEU A 288 -12.61 21.26 -2.52
CA LEU A 288 -11.76 20.30 -1.81
C LEU A 288 -11.32 19.14 -2.73
N ARG A 289 -12.20 18.68 -3.64
CA ARG A 289 -11.90 17.54 -4.51
C ARG A 289 -11.23 17.91 -5.84
N THR A 290 -11.49 19.09 -6.39
CA THR A 290 -11.08 19.42 -7.77
C THR A 290 -9.98 20.46 -7.87
N THR A 291 -9.42 20.94 -6.75
CA THR A 291 -8.32 21.91 -6.77
C THR A 291 -7.13 21.40 -5.95
N PRO A 292 -5.88 21.69 -6.33
CA PRO A 292 -4.70 21.31 -5.54
C PRO A 292 -4.73 21.89 -4.11
N ALA A 293 -5.17 23.14 -3.97
CA ALA A 293 -5.25 23.80 -2.66
C ALA A 293 -6.29 23.14 -1.76
N GLY A 294 -7.49 22.87 -2.29
CA GLY A 294 -8.53 22.18 -1.54
C GLY A 294 -8.16 20.75 -1.18
N PHE A 295 -7.49 20.04 -2.09
CA PHE A 295 -6.97 18.71 -1.83
C PHE A 295 -5.95 18.72 -0.68
N ASN A 296 -5.02 19.67 -0.66
CA ASN A 296 -4.05 19.83 0.43
C ASN A 296 -4.74 20.16 1.76
N VAL A 297 -5.69 21.09 1.77
CA VAL A 297 -6.44 21.43 2.99
C VAL A 297 -7.14 20.20 3.56
N LEU A 298 -7.77 19.38 2.70
CA LEU A 298 -8.44 18.16 3.15
C LEU A 298 -7.45 17.13 3.73
N HIS A 299 -6.36 16.83 3.03
CA HIS A 299 -5.43 15.77 3.43
C HIS A 299 -4.55 16.16 4.62
N LEU A 300 -3.93 17.33 4.55
CA LEU A 300 -3.07 17.81 5.63
C LEU A 300 -3.90 18.22 6.85
N GLY A 301 -5.11 18.75 6.63
CA GLY A 301 -6.06 19.04 7.71
C GLY A 301 -6.51 17.77 8.43
N THR A 302 -6.89 16.73 7.68
CA THR A 302 -7.26 15.43 8.29
C THR A 302 -6.08 14.80 9.03
N LEU A 303 -4.88 14.85 8.47
CA LEU A 303 -3.67 14.38 9.15
C LEU A 303 -3.41 15.15 10.45
N LEU A 304 -3.51 16.48 10.43
CA LEU A 304 -3.33 17.32 11.62
C LEU A 304 -4.37 17.01 12.70
N VAL A 305 -5.64 16.80 12.32
CA VAL A 305 -6.70 16.38 13.24
C VAL A 305 -6.36 15.03 13.87
N LEU A 306 -5.89 14.05 13.10
CA LEU A 306 -5.51 12.73 13.62
C LEU A 306 -4.28 12.80 14.54
N VAL A 307 -3.26 13.60 14.20
CA VAL A 307 -2.10 13.84 15.08
C VAL A 307 -2.55 14.47 16.40
N THR A 308 -3.43 15.46 16.34
CA THR A 308 -3.95 16.14 17.52
C THR A 308 -4.80 15.19 18.38
N ALA A 309 -5.68 14.41 17.76
CA ALA A 309 -6.47 13.39 18.44
C ALA A 309 -5.60 12.33 19.11
N ALA A 310 -4.53 11.87 18.43
CA ALA A 310 -3.56 10.95 19.01
C ALA A 310 -2.82 11.57 20.20
N ALA A 311 -2.40 12.83 20.10
CA ALA A 311 -1.75 13.54 21.19
C ALA A 311 -2.68 13.71 22.40
N VAL A 312 -3.96 14.05 22.18
CA VAL A 312 -4.97 14.12 23.24
C VAL A 312 -5.19 12.74 23.88
N TRP A 313 -5.33 11.69 23.07
CA TRP A 313 -5.53 10.32 23.56
C TRP A 313 -4.36 9.85 24.44
N VAL A 314 -3.13 10.04 23.97
CA VAL A 314 -1.93 9.59 24.68
C VAL A 314 -1.66 10.46 25.91
N TYR A 315 -1.60 11.79 25.76
CA TYR A 315 -1.15 12.66 26.85
C TYR A 315 -2.26 13.01 27.84
N GLY A 316 -3.50 13.15 27.37
CA GLY A 316 -4.64 13.45 28.21
C GLY A 316 -5.21 12.19 28.89
N PHE A 317 -5.22 11.07 28.17
CA PHE A 317 -5.93 9.86 28.60
C PHE A 317 -5.03 8.62 28.68
N ARG A 318 -3.71 8.75 28.54
CA ARG A 318 -2.75 7.63 28.66
C ARG A 318 -3.08 6.44 27.77
N SER A 319 -3.60 6.73 26.57
CA SER A 319 -4.01 5.71 25.60
C SER A 319 -5.07 4.75 26.14
N ASP A 320 -6.00 5.25 26.97
CA ASP A 320 -7.10 4.47 27.56
C ASP A 320 -7.93 3.79 26.46
N PRO A 321 -8.04 2.44 26.45
CA PRO A 321 -8.86 1.71 25.48
C PRO A 321 -10.36 1.96 25.65
N ASP A 322 -10.82 2.46 26.80
CA ASP A 322 -12.23 2.76 27.05
C ASP A 322 -12.71 3.99 26.26
N LEU A 323 -11.78 4.79 25.72
CA LEU A 323 -12.08 5.80 24.71
C LEU A 323 -12.25 5.16 23.33
N ILE A 324 -13.30 4.34 23.21
CA ILE A 324 -13.59 3.47 22.05
C ILE A 324 -13.39 4.19 20.70
N PRO A 325 -13.89 5.42 20.45
CA PRO A 325 -13.70 6.07 19.15
C PRO A 325 -12.23 6.31 18.79
N LEU A 326 -11.42 6.74 19.77
CA LEU A 326 -9.99 7.00 19.56
C LEU A 326 -9.22 5.68 19.45
N TRP A 327 -9.53 4.70 20.30
CA TRP A 327 -8.94 3.38 20.22
C TRP A 327 -9.22 2.69 18.88
N VAL A 328 -10.47 2.69 18.41
CA VAL A 328 -10.86 2.12 17.12
C VAL A 328 -10.14 2.81 15.95
N ALA A 329 -10.00 4.14 15.99
CA ALA A 329 -9.39 4.89 14.90
C ALA A 329 -7.85 4.89 14.92
N LEU A 330 -7.22 4.85 16.10
CA LEU A 330 -5.80 5.18 16.28
C LEU A 330 -4.99 4.05 16.91
N ASP A 331 -5.57 2.93 17.32
CA ASP A 331 -4.80 1.79 17.81
C ASP A 331 -4.09 1.06 16.66
N VAL A 332 -2.83 0.65 16.91
CA VAL A 332 -1.99 -0.08 15.95
C VAL A 332 -2.63 -1.38 15.45
N LYS A 333 -3.35 -2.09 16.31
CA LYS A 333 -4.02 -3.36 15.97
C LYS A 333 -5.17 -3.13 15.01
N ASN A 334 -5.89 -2.02 15.16
CA ASN A 334 -7.04 -1.68 14.34
C ASN A 334 -6.64 -1.18 12.94
N PHE A 335 -5.45 -0.60 12.79
CA PHE A 335 -4.94 -0.08 11.51
C PHE A 335 -4.94 -1.11 10.37
N GLN A 336 -4.55 -2.35 10.66
CA GLN A 336 -4.49 -3.41 9.66
C GLN A 336 -5.90 -3.72 9.11
N TYR A 337 -6.92 -3.74 9.97
CA TYR A 337 -8.31 -3.94 9.55
C TYR A 337 -8.82 -2.79 8.68
N TRP A 338 -8.53 -1.53 9.04
CA TRP A 338 -8.85 -0.37 8.20
C TRP A 338 -8.23 -0.48 6.81
N THR A 339 -6.97 -0.90 6.76
CA THR A 339 -6.24 -1.07 5.50
C THR A 339 -6.82 -2.23 4.68
N LEU A 340 -7.12 -3.38 5.29
CA LEU A 340 -7.74 -4.53 4.60
C LEU A 340 -9.12 -4.15 4.01
N MET A 341 -9.95 -3.45 4.78
CA MET A 341 -11.24 -2.94 4.31
C MET A 341 -11.06 -2.00 3.11
N HIS A 342 -10.20 -0.99 3.27
CA HIS A 342 -9.92 0.00 2.21
C HIS A 342 -9.41 -0.66 0.92
N VAL A 343 -8.40 -1.52 1.04
CA VAL A 343 -7.81 -2.22 -0.10
C VAL A 343 -8.87 -3.09 -0.78
N THR A 344 -9.70 -3.82 -0.02
CA THR A 344 -10.77 -4.65 -0.60
C THR A 344 -11.80 -3.80 -1.34
N MET A 345 -12.24 -2.69 -0.74
CA MET A 345 -13.17 -1.75 -1.36
C MET A 345 -12.58 -1.08 -2.61
N SER A 346 -11.26 -0.90 -2.68
CA SER A 346 -10.61 -0.28 -3.85
C SER A 346 -10.72 -1.13 -5.14
N PHE A 347 -10.92 -2.45 -5.01
CA PHE A 347 -11.17 -3.34 -6.17
C PHE A 347 -12.52 -3.10 -6.84
N TYR A 348 -13.41 -2.28 -6.24
CA TYR A 348 -14.60 -1.74 -6.89
C TYR A 348 -14.27 -0.96 -8.19
N SER A 349 -13.05 -0.46 -8.32
CA SER A 349 -12.65 0.34 -9.48
C SER A 349 -12.38 -0.53 -10.72
N ARG A 350 -13.39 -0.65 -11.58
CA ARG A 350 -13.25 -0.72 -13.06
C ARG A 350 -14.57 -0.36 -13.72
#